data_AF-A0A350DKB0-F1
#
_entry.id   AF-A0A350DKB0-F1
#
_cell.length_a   1.000
_cell.length_b   1.000
_cell.length_c   1.000
_cell.angle_alpha   90.00
_cell.angle_beta   90.00
_cell.angle_gamma   90.00
#
_symmetry.space_group_name_H-M   'P 1'
#
loop_
_entity.id
_entity.type
_entity.pdbx_description
1 polymer ?
#
loop_
_entity_poly.entity_id
_entity_poly.type
_entity_poly.pdbx_seq_one_letter_code
_entity_poly.pdbx_strand_id
1 'polypeptide(L)'
;NAAKGVIPDADQHHNVDGSWNTDYWGIPINQTDMIATHLQFSLLIMRGLRLLGARISGEEAEGILHLWNLASYWMGVDLQRLPKDEAACWEWLYTYLSVQQLDFKMGQPLAKALHDLPRQLMGEDNRRGRFVEMVNASVTRTLVGDDIGDGLDLPKSKIRFGVLSSVPILFALDTARQHNQSVAEKLEAFRSKRQDNMNWWLKKNDDYYK
;
A
#
# COMPACT_ATOMS: atom_id res chain seq x y z
N ASN A 1 20.49 -7.25 -36.05
CA ASN A 1 21.11 -8.14 -35.05
C ASN A 1 20.09 -8.48 -33.97
N ALA A 2 19.16 -9.37 -34.27
CA ALA A 2 18.29 -9.98 -33.26
C ALA A 2 19.14 -11.02 -32.51
N ALA A 3 19.28 -10.84 -31.20
CA ALA A 3 20.07 -11.73 -30.36
C ALA A 3 19.48 -13.15 -30.43
N LYS A 4 20.24 -14.10 -31.01
CA LYS A 4 19.91 -15.54 -31.09
C LYS A 4 20.02 -16.25 -29.73
N GLY A 5 19.57 -15.63 -28.65
CA GLY A 5 19.72 -16.12 -27.27
C GLY A 5 18.61 -15.69 -26.32
N VAL A 6 17.50 -15.14 -26.83
CA VAL A 6 16.34 -14.84 -25.99
C VAL A 6 15.60 -16.15 -25.74
N ILE A 7 15.90 -16.77 -24.59
CA ILE A 7 15.13 -17.88 -24.03
C ILE A 7 13.66 -17.40 -23.92
N PRO A 8 12.62 -18.22 -24.22
CA PRO A 8 11.24 -17.81 -24.06
C PRO A 8 10.97 -17.22 -22.67
N ASP A 9 10.21 -16.13 -22.59
CA ASP A 9 9.98 -15.29 -21.40
C ASP A 9 9.78 -16.09 -20.09
N ALA A 10 8.98 -17.17 -20.15
CA ALA A 10 8.66 -18.01 -19.00
C ALA A 10 9.87 -18.75 -18.38
N ASP A 11 10.85 -19.15 -19.19
CA ASP A 11 12.05 -19.87 -18.73
C ASP A 11 13.10 -18.91 -18.13
N GLN A 12 12.89 -17.59 -18.21
CA GLN A 12 13.81 -16.58 -17.66
C GLN A 12 13.59 -16.29 -16.17
N HIS A 13 12.42 -16.61 -15.62
CA HIS A 13 12.04 -16.13 -14.28
C HIS A 13 12.54 -17.04 -13.14
N HIS A 14 12.79 -18.32 -13.41
CA HIS A 14 13.17 -19.31 -12.42
C HIS A 14 14.17 -20.31 -13.00
N ASN A 15 14.94 -20.98 -12.13
CA ASN A 15 15.73 -22.13 -12.53
C ASN A 15 14.80 -23.29 -12.95
N VAL A 16 15.35 -24.31 -13.62
CA VAL A 16 14.59 -25.48 -14.10
C VAL A 16 13.86 -26.22 -12.96
N ASP A 17 14.38 -26.14 -11.73
CA ASP A 17 13.77 -26.71 -10.52
C ASP A 17 12.70 -25.82 -9.87
N GLY A 18 12.41 -24.65 -10.46
CA GLY A 18 11.45 -23.66 -9.94
C GLY A 18 12.03 -22.70 -8.89
N SER A 19 13.31 -22.80 -8.55
CA SER A 19 13.96 -21.89 -7.60
C SER A 19 14.29 -20.53 -8.22
N TRP A 20 14.63 -19.55 -7.38
CA TRP A 20 14.99 -18.21 -7.81
C TRP A 20 16.27 -18.21 -8.67
N ASN A 21 16.21 -17.56 -9.84
CA ASN A 21 17.36 -17.42 -10.73
C ASN A 21 18.20 -16.20 -10.32
N THR A 22 19.17 -16.41 -9.41
CA THR A 22 20.08 -15.35 -8.94
C THR A 22 20.98 -14.78 -10.04
N ASP A 23 21.35 -15.57 -11.04
CA ASP A 23 22.24 -15.09 -12.12
C ASP A 23 21.54 -14.06 -13.00
N TYR A 24 20.22 -14.20 -13.18
CA TYR A 24 19.41 -13.27 -13.96
C TYR A 24 18.88 -12.10 -13.11
N TRP A 25 18.26 -12.39 -11.96
CA TRP A 25 17.58 -11.38 -11.12
C TRP A 25 18.46 -10.74 -10.05
N GLY A 26 19.65 -11.30 -9.79
CA GLY A 26 20.46 -10.95 -8.64
C GLY A 26 19.94 -11.58 -7.33
N ILE A 27 20.46 -11.10 -6.21
CA ILE A 27 20.07 -11.60 -4.88
C ILE A 27 18.69 -11.02 -4.52
N PRO A 28 17.72 -11.84 -4.07
CA PRO A 28 16.41 -11.35 -3.65
C PRO A 28 16.51 -10.48 -2.40
N ILE A 29 15.57 -9.53 -2.24
CA ILE A 29 15.52 -8.60 -1.10
C ILE A 29 16.84 -7.81 -0.96
N ASN A 30 17.31 -7.27 -2.08
CA ASN A 30 18.50 -6.41 -2.08
C ASN A 30 18.15 -5.00 -1.55
N GLN A 31 19.19 -4.19 -1.31
CA GLN A 31 19.03 -2.83 -0.78
C GLN A 31 18.14 -1.94 -1.64
N THR A 32 18.19 -2.07 -2.97
CA THR A 32 17.35 -1.27 -3.88
C THR A 32 15.88 -1.62 -3.67
N ASP A 33 15.54 -2.90 -3.65
CA ASP A 33 14.15 -3.34 -3.44
C ASP A 33 13.64 -2.96 -2.05
N MET A 34 14.50 -3.09 -1.02
CA MET A 34 14.15 -2.66 0.34
C MET A 34 13.88 -1.15 0.43
N ILE A 35 14.67 -0.31 -0.27
CA ILE A 35 14.44 1.14 -0.36
C ILE A 35 13.11 1.42 -1.10
N ALA A 36 12.84 0.70 -2.19
CA ALA A 36 11.58 0.86 -2.90
C ALA A 36 10.38 0.52 -2.00
N THR A 37 10.43 -0.60 -1.28
CA THR A 37 9.41 -0.97 -0.30
C THR A 37 9.27 0.08 0.80
N HIS A 38 10.39 0.59 1.34
CA HIS A 38 10.36 1.70 2.31
C HIS A 38 9.57 2.90 1.78
N LEU A 39 9.85 3.35 0.55
CA LEU A 39 9.15 4.50 -0.06
C LEU A 39 7.67 4.20 -0.38
N GLN A 40 7.31 2.95 -0.63
CA GLN A 40 5.90 2.57 -0.78
C GLN A 40 5.12 2.70 0.54
N PHE A 41 5.74 2.35 1.68
CA PHE A 41 5.10 2.48 2.99
C PHE A 41 5.12 3.89 3.56
N SER A 42 6.10 4.70 3.18
CA SER A 42 6.20 6.10 3.62
C SER A 42 5.55 7.06 2.62
N LEU A 43 6.21 7.31 1.49
CA LEU A 43 5.84 8.30 0.49
C LEU A 43 4.49 8.00 -0.20
N LEU A 44 4.26 6.77 -0.68
CA LEU A 44 3.02 6.45 -1.39
C LEU A 44 1.80 6.43 -0.48
N ILE A 45 1.93 5.95 0.76
CA ILE A 45 0.84 6.02 1.75
C ILE A 45 0.47 7.47 2.01
N MET A 46 1.47 8.34 2.23
CA MET A 46 1.23 9.77 2.42
C MET A 46 0.53 10.40 1.21
N ARG A 47 0.97 10.08 -0.02
CA ARG A 47 0.28 10.53 -1.25
C ARG A 47 -1.15 10.02 -1.32
N GLY A 48 -1.39 8.76 -1.02
CA GLY A 48 -2.73 8.16 -1.01
C GLY A 48 -3.66 8.88 -0.03
N LEU A 49 -3.18 9.19 1.17
CA LEU A 49 -3.94 9.95 2.16
C LEU A 49 -4.28 11.37 1.69
N ARG A 50 -3.31 12.08 1.09
CA ARG A 50 -3.53 13.42 0.51
C ARG A 50 -4.56 13.37 -0.62
N LEU A 51 -4.48 12.38 -1.51
CA LEU A 51 -5.47 12.17 -2.59
C LEU A 51 -6.88 11.87 -2.04
N LEU A 52 -6.97 11.24 -0.87
CA LEU A 52 -8.22 10.98 -0.17
C LEU A 52 -8.72 12.17 0.66
N GLY A 53 -8.02 13.31 0.65
CA GLY A 53 -8.44 14.57 1.27
C GLY A 53 -7.81 14.86 2.64
N ALA A 54 -6.86 14.04 3.11
CA ALA A 54 -6.12 14.33 4.33
C ALA A 54 -5.16 15.52 4.14
N ARG A 55 -5.09 16.40 5.14
CA ARG A 55 -4.17 17.53 5.20
C ARG A 55 -2.98 17.16 6.06
N ILE A 56 -1.87 16.87 5.39
CA ILE A 56 -0.60 16.50 6.03
C ILE A 56 0.35 17.69 5.87
N SER A 57 0.77 18.28 7.00
CA SER A 57 1.75 19.37 7.04
C SER A 57 3.15 18.91 6.63
N GLY A 58 4.07 19.85 6.42
CA GLY A 58 5.48 19.53 6.16
C GLY A 58 6.12 18.79 7.34
N GLU A 59 5.85 19.23 8.57
CA GLU A 59 6.33 18.59 9.80
C GLU A 59 5.78 17.16 9.96
N GLU A 60 4.49 16.95 9.68
CA GLU A 60 3.89 15.60 9.73
C GLU A 60 4.50 14.70 8.64
N ALA A 61 4.77 15.23 7.45
CA ALA A 61 5.42 14.50 6.36
C ALA A 61 6.85 14.08 6.74
N GLU A 62 7.65 15.00 7.28
CA GLU A 62 8.99 14.71 7.81
C GLU A 62 8.94 13.67 8.93
N GLY A 63 7.96 13.77 9.83
CA GLY A 63 7.73 12.80 10.91
C GLY A 63 7.40 11.39 10.38
N ILE A 64 6.55 11.28 9.36
CA ILE A 64 6.22 9.99 8.72
C ILE A 64 7.47 9.38 8.06
N LEU A 65 8.24 10.18 7.32
CA LEU A 65 9.49 9.72 6.70
C LEU A 65 10.49 9.27 7.77
N HIS A 66 10.64 10.04 8.86
CA HIS A 66 11.55 9.71 9.95
C HIS A 66 11.16 8.41 10.67
N LEU A 67 9.86 8.21 10.93
CA LEU A 67 9.35 6.97 11.51
C LEU A 67 9.71 5.75 10.66
N TRP A 68 9.49 5.84 9.35
CA TRP A 68 9.83 4.75 8.44
C TRP A 68 11.34 4.57 8.25
N ASN A 69 12.14 5.63 8.36
CA ASN A 69 13.60 5.50 8.37
C ASN A 69 14.06 4.66 9.56
N LEU A 70 13.49 4.89 10.75
CA LEU A 70 13.79 4.10 11.93
C LEU A 70 13.37 2.64 11.76
N ALA A 71 12.17 2.37 11.25
CA ALA A 71 11.72 1.00 10.97
C ALA A 71 12.65 0.30 9.97
N SER A 72 13.03 0.99 8.89
CA SER A 72 13.92 0.46 7.86
C SER A 72 15.34 0.23 8.33
N TYR A 73 15.86 1.06 9.24
CA TYR A 73 17.14 0.81 9.90
C TYR A 73 17.16 -0.54 10.61
N TRP A 74 16.12 -0.86 11.38
CA TRP A 74 16.00 -2.15 12.06
C TRP A 74 15.83 -3.32 11.10
N MET A 75 15.26 -3.10 9.91
CA MET A 75 15.18 -4.11 8.85
C MET A 75 16.50 -4.27 8.08
N GLY A 76 17.53 -3.47 8.35
CA GLY A 76 18.84 -3.56 7.70
C GLY A 76 19.01 -2.72 6.43
N VAL A 77 18.15 -1.71 6.21
CA VAL A 77 18.33 -0.76 5.11
C VAL A 77 19.49 0.18 5.43
N ASP A 78 20.40 0.34 4.48
CA ASP A 78 21.46 1.34 4.53
C ASP A 78 20.85 2.74 4.34
N LEU A 79 20.62 3.44 5.47
CA LEU A 79 20.01 4.77 5.48
C LEU A 79 20.82 5.81 4.70
N GLN A 80 22.11 5.59 4.43
CA GLN A 80 22.89 6.52 3.62
C GLN A 80 22.40 6.56 2.17
N ARG A 81 21.79 5.47 1.69
CA ARG A 81 21.22 5.34 0.34
C ARG A 81 19.80 5.89 0.21
N LEU A 82 19.13 6.17 1.33
CA LEU A 82 17.80 6.75 1.30
C LEU A 82 17.86 8.21 0.85
N PRO A 83 16.97 8.64 -0.07
CA PRO A 83 16.78 10.05 -0.40
C PRO A 83 16.41 10.85 0.86
N LYS A 84 16.81 12.13 0.91
CA LYS A 84 16.77 12.93 2.15
C LYS A 84 15.55 13.83 2.29
N ASP A 85 14.88 14.13 1.19
CA ASP A 85 13.69 14.96 1.15
C ASP A 85 12.62 14.36 0.24
N GLU A 86 11.39 14.88 0.32
CA GLU A 86 10.25 14.35 -0.41
C GLU A 86 10.45 14.37 -1.94
N ALA A 87 11.12 15.40 -2.48
CA ALA A 87 11.34 15.53 -3.93
C ALA A 87 12.32 14.47 -4.44
N ALA A 88 13.44 14.27 -3.73
CA ALA A 88 14.41 13.22 -4.04
C ALA A 88 13.80 11.82 -3.87
N CYS A 89 12.91 11.62 -2.89
CA CYS A 89 12.15 10.38 -2.73
C CYS A 89 11.28 10.09 -3.97
N TRP A 90 10.60 11.10 -4.53
CA TRP A 90 9.81 10.95 -5.75
C TRP A 90 10.65 10.62 -6.97
N GLU A 91 11.77 11.33 -7.16
CA GLU A 91 12.70 11.08 -8.28
C GLU A 91 13.23 9.64 -8.24
N TRP A 92 13.68 9.20 -7.06
CA TRP A 92 14.18 7.84 -6.87
C TRP A 92 13.10 6.80 -7.16
N LEU A 93 11.90 6.96 -6.57
CA LEU A 93 10.81 5.99 -6.74
C LEU A 93 10.32 5.92 -8.18
N TYR A 94 10.23 7.06 -8.87
CA TYR A 94 9.85 7.10 -10.27
C TYR A 94 10.88 6.38 -11.15
N THR A 95 12.17 6.62 -10.92
CA THR A 95 13.25 5.93 -11.63
C THR A 95 13.17 4.43 -11.40
N TYR A 96 13.03 4.00 -10.15
CA TYR A 96 12.87 2.60 -9.80
C TYR A 96 11.68 1.96 -10.52
N LEU A 97 10.49 2.57 -10.43
CA LEU A 97 9.26 2.03 -11.03
C LEU A 97 9.31 2.02 -12.56
N SER A 98 10.02 2.96 -13.19
CA SER A 98 10.12 3.06 -14.66
C SER A 98 10.81 1.86 -15.32
N VAL A 99 11.62 1.12 -14.56
CA VAL A 99 12.34 -0.07 -15.04
C VAL A 99 11.71 -1.38 -14.55
N GLN A 100 10.68 -1.31 -13.69
CA GLN A 100 9.99 -2.51 -13.22
C GLN A 100 9.02 -3.04 -14.27
N GLN A 101 8.94 -4.37 -14.37
CA GLN A 101 7.91 -5.06 -15.12
C GLN A 101 6.96 -5.73 -14.14
N LEU A 102 5.67 -5.38 -14.21
CA LEU A 102 4.65 -5.96 -13.35
C LEU A 102 4.19 -7.31 -13.89
N ASP A 103 4.60 -8.40 -13.23
CA ASP A 103 4.01 -9.71 -13.47
C ASP A 103 2.70 -9.85 -12.69
N PHE A 104 1.60 -9.52 -13.38
CA PHE A 104 0.27 -9.63 -12.81
C PHE A 104 -0.13 -11.07 -12.47
N LYS A 105 0.34 -12.08 -13.21
CA LYS A 105 -0.04 -13.48 -12.95
C LYS A 105 0.53 -13.94 -11.61
N MET A 106 1.75 -13.54 -11.29
CA MET A 106 2.36 -13.79 -9.99
C MET A 106 1.68 -12.99 -8.87
N GLY A 107 1.22 -11.77 -9.16
CA GLY A 107 0.53 -10.91 -8.18
C GLY A 107 -0.92 -11.30 -7.87
N GLN A 108 -1.64 -11.91 -8.82
CA GLN A 108 -3.08 -12.21 -8.70
C GLN A 108 -3.45 -13.06 -7.47
N PRO A 109 -2.76 -14.18 -7.15
CA PRO A 109 -3.07 -14.97 -5.96
C PRO A 109 -2.93 -14.18 -4.66
N LEU A 110 -1.90 -13.33 -4.58
CA LEU A 110 -1.63 -12.46 -3.42
C LEU A 110 -2.69 -11.37 -3.30
N ALA A 111 -3.03 -10.72 -4.41
CA ALA A 111 -4.07 -9.70 -4.47
C ALA A 111 -5.43 -10.27 -4.05
N LYS A 112 -5.77 -11.47 -4.53
CA LYS A 112 -6.98 -12.18 -4.16
C LYS A 112 -7.00 -12.53 -2.67
N ALA A 113 -5.90 -13.07 -2.13
CA ALA A 113 -5.82 -13.42 -0.71
C ALA A 113 -6.05 -12.20 0.20
N LEU A 114 -5.45 -11.06 -0.14
CA LEU A 114 -5.65 -9.81 0.60
C LEU A 114 -7.06 -9.24 0.40
N HIS A 115 -7.59 -9.31 -0.82
CA HIS A 115 -8.94 -8.85 -1.14
C HIS A 115 -10.00 -9.62 -0.36
N ASP A 116 -9.84 -10.94 -0.21
CA ASP A 116 -10.76 -11.84 0.48
C ASP A 116 -10.63 -11.81 2.02
N LEU A 117 -9.66 -11.08 2.56
CA LEU A 117 -9.41 -11.06 4.00
C LEU A 117 -10.64 -10.61 4.83
N PRO A 118 -11.41 -9.57 4.46
CA PRO A 118 -12.57 -9.14 5.23
C PRO A 118 -13.63 -10.24 5.41
N ARG A 119 -14.00 -11.00 4.36
CA ARG A 119 -14.94 -12.12 4.51
C ARG A 119 -14.33 -13.29 5.28
N GLN A 120 -13.04 -13.56 5.15
CA GLN A 120 -12.37 -14.60 5.94
C GLN A 120 -12.40 -14.28 7.44
N LEU A 121 -12.18 -13.02 7.82
CA LEU A 121 -12.21 -12.60 9.22
C LEU A 121 -13.64 -12.48 9.79
N MET A 122 -14.61 -12.05 8.98
CA MET A 122 -15.98 -11.76 9.43
C MET A 122 -16.99 -12.88 9.15
N GLY A 123 -16.56 -13.98 8.52
CA GLY A 123 -17.38 -15.09 8.04
C GLY A 123 -17.74 -14.94 6.54
N GLU A 124 -17.61 -16.03 5.78
CA GLU A 124 -17.72 -16.00 4.30
C GLU A 124 -19.07 -15.49 3.79
N ASP A 125 -20.15 -15.78 4.52
CA ASP A 125 -21.51 -15.34 4.18
C ASP A 125 -21.84 -13.92 4.63
N ASN A 126 -20.91 -13.24 5.30
CA ASN A 126 -21.15 -11.94 5.90
C ASN A 126 -21.23 -10.82 4.84
N ARG A 127 -22.43 -10.24 4.70
CA ARG A 127 -22.69 -9.12 3.79
C ARG A 127 -21.82 -7.90 4.07
N ARG A 128 -21.42 -7.67 5.33
CA ARG A 128 -20.53 -6.56 5.69
C ARG A 128 -19.10 -6.80 5.18
N GLY A 129 -18.61 -8.04 5.26
CA GLY A 129 -17.31 -8.43 4.70
C GLY A 129 -17.27 -8.12 3.20
N ARG A 130 -18.22 -8.67 2.43
CA ARG A 130 -18.33 -8.42 0.98
C ARG A 130 -18.43 -6.93 0.61
N PHE A 131 -19.10 -6.13 1.44
CA PHE A 131 -19.17 -4.69 1.21
C PHE A 131 -17.81 -4.01 1.42
N VAL A 132 -17.07 -4.37 2.47
CA VAL A 132 -15.71 -3.84 2.73
C VAL A 132 -14.75 -4.23 1.60
N GLU A 133 -14.82 -5.46 1.09
CA GLU A 133 -14.00 -5.93 -0.04
C GLU A 133 -14.23 -5.07 -1.29
N MET A 134 -15.49 -4.81 -1.61
CA MET A 134 -15.88 -3.95 -2.72
C MET A 134 -15.39 -2.50 -2.55
N VAL A 135 -15.46 -1.96 -1.33
CA VAL A 135 -14.92 -0.63 -1.02
C VAL A 135 -13.39 -0.62 -1.20
N ASN A 136 -12.68 -1.62 -0.65
CA ASN A 136 -11.23 -1.73 -0.77
C ASN A 136 -10.79 -1.81 -2.24
N ALA A 137 -11.43 -2.66 -3.04
CA ALA A 137 -11.15 -2.73 -4.49
C ALA A 137 -11.43 -1.41 -5.21
N SER A 138 -12.47 -0.68 -4.80
CA SER A 138 -12.79 0.65 -5.35
C SER A 138 -11.73 1.70 -5.01
N VAL A 139 -11.21 1.67 -3.77
CA VAL A 139 -10.12 2.55 -3.33
C VAL A 139 -8.84 2.23 -4.11
N THR A 140 -8.45 0.96 -4.20
CA THR A 140 -7.26 0.53 -4.95
C THR A 140 -7.33 0.99 -6.41
N ARG A 141 -8.44 0.74 -7.11
CA ARG A 141 -8.64 1.21 -8.49
C ARG A 141 -8.63 2.72 -8.64
N THR A 142 -9.07 3.45 -7.62
CA THR A 142 -9.06 4.92 -7.65
C THR A 142 -7.65 5.48 -7.52
N LEU A 143 -6.83 4.87 -6.65
CA LEU A 143 -5.49 5.37 -6.37
C LEU A 143 -4.44 4.87 -7.38
N VAL A 144 -4.56 3.63 -7.83
CA VAL A 144 -3.52 2.95 -8.61
C VAL A 144 -3.86 2.88 -10.11
N GLY A 145 -5.15 2.90 -10.47
CA GLY A 145 -5.61 2.82 -11.86
C GLY A 145 -6.39 1.54 -12.19
N ASP A 146 -7.15 1.61 -13.28
CA ASP A 146 -7.94 0.45 -13.75
C ASP A 146 -7.08 -0.58 -14.50
N ASP A 147 -5.98 -0.15 -15.12
CA ASP A 147 -4.99 -1.01 -15.76
C ASP A 147 -4.35 -1.98 -14.75
N ILE A 148 -3.87 -1.46 -13.61
CA ILE A 148 -3.33 -2.29 -12.52
C ILE A 148 -4.44 -3.12 -11.87
N GLY A 149 -5.62 -2.53 -11.66
CA GLY A 149 -6.75 -3.23 -11.08
C GLY A 149 -7.24 -4.41 -11.92
N ASP A 150 -7.25 -4.25 -13.25
CA ASP A 150 -7.63 -5.30 -14.20
C ASP A 150 -6.52 -6.35 -14.32
N GLY A 151 -5.24 -5.94 -14.32
CA GLY A 151 -4.11 -6.85 -14.25
C GLY A 151 -4.18 -7.77 -13.03
N LEU A 152 -4.45 -7.21 -11.85
CA LEU A 152 -4.57 -7.96 -10.59
C LEU A 152 -5.92 -8.71 -10.40
N ASP A 153 -6.80 -8.69 -11.41
CA ASP A 153 -8.13 -9.32 -11.36
C ASP A 153 -8.99 -8.87 -10.16
N LEU A 154 -8.87 -7.60 -9.78
CA LEU A 154 -9.72 -7.05 -8.72
C LEU A 154 -11.16 -6.89 -9.25
N PRO A 155 -12.20 -6.89 -8.41
CA PRO A 155 -13.58 -6.67 -8.89
C PRO A 155 -13.87 -5.20 -9.22
N LYS A 156 -14.51 -4.96 -10.36
CA LYS A 156 -15.02 -3.62 -10.74
C LYS A 156 -16.24 -3.27 -9.89
N SER A 157 -16.32 -2.02 -9.43
CA SER A 157 -17.44 -1.57 -8.60
C SER A 157 -17.94 -0.19 -9.01
N LYS A 158 -19.27 -0.02 -8.99
CA LYS A 158 -19.94 1.26 -9.18
C LYS A 158 -19.82 2.19 -7.96
N ILE A 159 -19.33 1.68 -6.82
CA ILE A 159 -19.12 2.45 -5.58
C ILE A 159 -17.91 3.39 -5.68
N ARG A 160 -17.13 3.32 -6.77
CA ARG A 160 -16.02 4.24 -7.03
C ARG A 160 -16.40 5.72 -6.90
N PHE A 161 -17.60 6.11 -7.36
CA PHE A 161 -18.10 7.48 -7.17
C PHE A 161 -18.26 7.85 -5.69
N GLY A 162 -18.59 6.90 -4.83
CA GLY A 162 -18.66 7.08 -3.38
C GLY A 162 -17.29 7.36 -2.76
N VAL A 163 -16.22 6.69 -3.24
CA VAL A 163 -14.84 6.97 -2.80
C VAL A 163 -14.47 8.42 -3.13
N LEU A 164 -14.69 8.85 -4.38
CA LEU A 164 -14.39 10.22 -4.81
C LEU A 164 -15.24 11.26 -4.05
N SER A 165 -16.51 10.96 -3.80
CA SER A 165 -17.39 11.84 -3.02
C SER A 165 -16.97 11.98 -1.55
N SER A 166 -16.21 11.01 -1.02
CA SER A 166 -15.70 11.08 0.36
C SER A 166 -14.55 12.05 0.53
N VAL A 167 -13.80 12.36 -0.54
CA VAL A 167 -12.64 13.27 -0.52
C VAL A 167 -12.99 14.67 0.02
N PRO A 168 -13.97 15.42 -0.52
CA PRO A 168 -14.32 16.73 0.02
C PRO A 168 -14.84 16.68 1.46
N ILE A 169 -15.49 15.57 1.84
CA ILE A 169 -15.99 15.36 3.21
C ILE A 169 -14.81 15.22 4.17
N LEU A 170 -13.84 14.36 3.84
CA LEU A 170 -12.63 14.16 4.63
C LEU A 170 -11.81 15.45 4.72
N PHE A 171 -11.67 16.18 3.61
CA PHE A 171 -10.99 17.47 3.61
C PHE A 171 -11.66 18.51 4.52
N ALA A 172 -13.00 18.59 4.50
CA ALA A 172 -13.74 19.49 5.36
C ALA A 172 -13.61 19.12 6.85
N LEU A 173 -13.71 17.82 7.17
CA LEU A 173 -13.56 17.32 8.53
C LEU A 173 -12.15 17.56 9.07
N ASP A 174 -11.13 17.30 8.27
CA ASP A 174 -9.73 17.50 8.67
C ASP A 174 -9.37 18.99 8.78
N THR A 175 -9.97 19.84 7.94
CA THR A 175 -9.86 21.30 8.10
C THR A 175 -10.54 21.78 9.39
N ALA A 176 -11.74 21.27 9.70
CA ALA A 176 -12.44 21.61 10.94
C ALA A 176 -11.65 21.16 12.17
N ARG A 177 -11.02 19.98 12.12
CA ARG A 177 -10.11 19.46 13.15
C ARG A 177 -8.98 20.45 13.47
N GLN A 178 -8.33 21.01 12.45
CA GLN A 178 -7.20 21.92 12.62
C GLN A 178 -7.57 23.26 13.28
N HIS A 179 -8.82 23.69 13.16
CA HIS A 179 -9.27 25.00 13.66
C HIS A 179 -10.14 24.90 14.93
N ASN A 180 -10.53 23.70 15.35
CA ASN A 180 -11.41 23.50 16.49
C ASN A 180 -11.00 22.28 17.31
N GLN A 181 -10.42 22.55 18.48
CA GLN A 181 -9.94 21.54 19.43
C GLN A 181 -11.04 20.54 19.86
N SER A 182 -12.28 21.01 20.07
CA SER A 182 -13.39 20.12 20.46
C SER A 182 -13.77 19.17 19.31
N VAL A 183 -13.70 19.65 18.07
CA VAL A 183 -13.90 18.77 16.89
C VAL A 183 -12.76 17.77 16.80
N ALA A 184 -11.52 18.18 17.08
CA ALA A 184 -10.37 17.29 17.08
C ALA A 184 -10.49 16.16 18.11
N GLU A 185 -10.85 16.47 19.35
CA GLU A 185 -11.07 15.48 20.40
C GLU A 185 -12.20 14.50 20.05
N LYS A 186 -13.30 15.00 19.47
CA LYS A 186 -14.42 14.14 19.03
C LYS A 186 -14.02 13.21 17.89
N LEU A 187 -13.27 13.72 16.91
CA LEU A 187 -12.77 12.92 15.79
C LEU A 187 -11.75 11.88 16.25
N GLU A 188 -10.85 12.23 17.18
CA GLU A 188 -9.92 11.29 17.81
C GLU A 188 -10.67 10.19 18.56
N ALA A 189 -11.64 10.54 19.41
CA ALA A 189 -12.44 9.55 20.13
C ALA A 189 -13.20 8.61 19.18
N PHE A 190 -13.77 9.15 18.10
CA PHE A 190 -14.43 8.34 17.08
C PHE A 190 -13.44 7.40 16.37
N ARG A 191 -12.28 7.90 15.95
CA ARG A 191 -11.22 7.11 15.30
C ARG A 191 -10.70 6.00 16.21
N SER A 192 -10.39 6.33 17.47
CA SER A 192 -9.92 5.39 18.49
C SER A 192 -10.94 4.27 18.70
N LYS A 193 -12.21 4.61 18.90
CA LYS A 193 -13.30 3.62 19.01
C LYS A 193 -13.43 2.75 17.76
N ARG A 194 -13.30 3.34 16.57
CA ARG A 194 -13.36 2.59 15.30
C ARG A 194 -12.20 1.61 15.19
N GLN A 195 -10.97 2.05 15.50
CA GLN A 195 -9.78 1.22 15.48
C GLN A 195 -9.90 0.07 16.48
N ASP A 196 -10.38 0.36 17.69
CA ASP A 196 -10.59 -0.63 18.74
C ASP A 196 -11.58 -1.72 18.29
N ASN A 197 -12.68 -1.30 17.66
CA ASN A 197 -13.66 -2.21 17.07
C ASN A 197 -13.07 -3.04 15.92
N MET A 198 -12.14 -2.48 15.14
CA MET A 198 -11.46 -3.19 14.05
C MET A 198 -10.46 -4.22 14.57
N ASN A 199 -9.81 -3.92 15.70
CA ASN A 199 -8.83 -4.77 16.36
C ASN A 199 -9.46 -5.95 17.09
N TRP A 200 -10.79 -6.14 17.06
CA TRP A 200 -11.46 -7.27 17.74
C TRP A 200 -10.83 -8.62 17.42
N TRP A 201 -10.44 -8.83 16.15
CA TRP A 201 -9.82 -10.08 15.72
C TRP A 201 -8.40 -10.21 16.28
N LEU A 202 -7.63 -9.12 16.29
CA LEU A 202 -6.28 -9.09 16.87
C LEU A 202 -6.35 -9.36 18.39
N LYS A 203 -7.22 -8.67 19.12
CA LYS A 203 -7.45 -8.90 20.56
C LYS A 203 -7.82 -10.35 20.88
N LYS A 204 -8.49 -11.03 19.96
CA LYS A 204 -8.88 -12.43 20.11
C LYS A 204 -7.73 -13.41 19.83
N ASN A 205 -6.86 -13.11 18.85
CA ASN A 205 -5.92 -14.08 18.29
C ASN A 205 -4.42 -13.74 18.48
N ASP A 206 -4.09 -12.54 18.95
CA ASP A 206 -2.73 -12.07 19.17
C ASP A 206 -2.56 -11.59 20.63
N ASP A 207 -1.62 -12.21 21.35
CA ASP A 207 -1.36 -11.94 22.75
C ASP A 207 -0.87 -10.51 23.01
N TYR A 208 -0.24 -9.86 22.02
CA TYR A 208 0.19 -8.47 22.14
C TYR A 208 -1.00 -7.50 22.30
N TYR A 209 -2.17 -7.87 21.75
CA TYR A 209 -3.37 -7.04 21.76
C TYR A 209 -4.36 -7.38 22.88
N LYS A 210 -4.05 -8.35 23.74
CA LYS A 210 -4.85 -8.70 24.93
C LYS A 210 -4.58 -7.74 26.08
#